data_AF-A0A968KH39-F1
#
_entry.id   AF-A0A968KH39-F1
#
_cell.length_a   1.000
_cell.length_b   1.000
_cell.length_c   1.000
_cell.angle_alpha   90.00
_cell.angle_beta   90.00
_cell.angle_gamma   90.00
#
_symmetry.space_group_name_H-M   'P 1'
#
loop_
_entity.id
_entity.type
_entity.pdbx_description
1 polymer ?
#
loop_
_entity_poly.entity_id
_entity_poly.type
_entity_poly.pdbx_seq_one_letter_code
_entity_poly.pdbx_strand_id
1 'polypeptide(L)' 'FCCLIFLRKEQDTCLMVAWNAAEQDRTFQPPRLAPVHHWKTLLNTAQPGFGTSTNLAPSTEPMSLPGGSMTVMIGRAN' A
#
# COMPACT_ATOMS: atom_id res chain seq x y z
N PHE A 1 4.59 4.36 -16.53
CA PHE A 1 4.52 4.07 -15.09
C PHE A 1 3.78 5.22 -14.43
N CYS A 2 2.61 4.98 -13.82
CA CYS A 2 1.74 6.05 -13.28
C CYS A 2 1.49 5.97 -11.76
N CYS A 3 2.02 4.93 -11.10
CA CYS A 3 2.01 4.84 -9.64
C CYS A 3 3.39 5.22 -9.09
N LEU A 4 3.42 6.23 -8.22
CA LEU A 4 4.60 6.58 -7.43
C LEU A 4 4.55 5.76 -6.14
N ILE A 5 5.57 4.92 -5.92
CA ILE A 5 5.68 4.09 -4.72
C ILE A 5 6.91 4.54 -3.95
N PHE A 6 6.69 5.07 -2.75
CA PHE A 6 7.73 5.35 -1.78
C PHE A 6 7.71 4.28 -0.71
N LEU A 7 8.89 3.78 -0.34
CA LEU A 7 9.04 2.79 0.70
C LEU A 7 10.13 3.22 1.66
N ARG A 8 9.81 3.20 2.95
CA ARG A 8 10.76 3.43 4.05
C ARG A 8 10.76 2.23 4.97
N LYS A 9 11.92 1.60 5.10
CA LYS A 9 12.16 0.55 6.09
C LYS A 9 12.89 1.15 7.29
N GLU A 10 12.42 0.82 8.48
CA GLU A 10 13.05 1.17 9.75
C GLU A 10 12.96 -0.05 10.67
N GLN A 11 14.12 -0.67 10.94
CA GLN A 11 14.21 -1.94 11.67
C GLN A 11 13.28 -3.01 11.05
N ASP A 12 12.33 -3.48 11.86
CA ASP A 12 11.34 -4.51 11.60
C ASP A 12 10.04 -3.96 11.02
N THR A 13 9.98 -2.66 10.72
CA THR A 13 8.80 -2.00 10.17
C THR A 13 9.09 -1.44 8.79
N CYS A 14 8.16 -1.62 7.85
CA CYS A 14 8.17 -0.99 6.54
C CYS A 14 6.92 -0.12 6.39
N LEU A 15 7.10 1.13 6.02
CA LEU A 15 6.03 2.03 5.58
C LEU A 15 6.09 2.14 4.06
N MET A 16 4.96 1.97 3.40
CA MET A 16 4.80 2.17 1.98
C MET A 16 3.74 3.23 1.73
N VAL A 17 4.02 4.14 0.81
CA VAL A 17 3.05 5.10 0.26
C VAL A 17 2.98 4.85 -1.23
N ALA A 18 1.80 4.52 -1.73
CA ALA A 18 1.56 4.36 -3.16
C ALA A 18 0.53 5.40 -3.59
N TRP A 19 0.87 6.20 -4.60
CA TRP A 19 -0.01 7.22 -5.18
C TRP A 19 -0.20 6.96 -6.67
N ASN A 20 -1.44 6.82 -7.11
CA ASN A 20 -1.78 6.76 -8.52
C ASN A 20 -2.05 8.18 -9.03
N ALA A 21 -1.12 8.73 -9.80
CA ALA A 21 -1.23 10.06 -10.39
C ALA A 21 -1.99 10.07 -11.72
N ALA A 22 -2.38 8.90 -12.25
CA ALA A 22 -3.23 8.82 -13.44
C ALA A 22 -4.72 8.92 -13.06
N GLU A 23 -5.55 9.20 -14.06
CA GLU A 23 -7.02 9.20 -13.92
C GLU A 23 -7.62 7.79 -13.95
N GLN A 24 -6.92 6.82 -14.56
CA GLN A 24 -7.40 5.43 -14.61
C GLN A 24 -6.94 4.65 -13.40
N ASP A 25 -7.74 3.67 -13.00
CA ASP A 25 -7.37 2.69 -11.99
C ASP A 25 -6.10 1.93 -12.38
N ARG A 26 -5.24 1.69 -11.39
CA ARG A 26 -3.99 0.99 -11.58
C ARG A 26 -3.84 -0.09 -10.53
N THR A 27 -3.40 -1.25 -10.99
CA THR A 27 -3.00 -2.32 -10.08
C THR A 27 -1.51 -2.21 -9.81
N PHE A 28 -1.11 -2.38 -8.55
CA PHE A 28 0.29 -2.54 -8.17
C PHE A 28 0.44 -3.70 -7.20
N GLN A 29 1.61 -4.33 -7.21
CA GLN A 29 1.93 -5.38 -6.26
C GLN A 29 2.86 -4.79 -5.19
N PRO A 30 2.49 -4.86 -3.90
CA PRO A 30 3.42 -4.50 -2.83
C PRO A 30 4.72 -5.29 -2.95
N PRO A 31 5.87 -4.68 -2.66
CA PRO A 31 7.12 -5.41 -2.66
C PRO A 31 7.12 -6.44 -1.54
N ARG A 32 7.57 -7.66 -1.86
CA ARG A 32 7.90 -8.67 -0.87
C ARG A 32 9.23 -8.31 -0.25
N LEU A 33 9.20 -7.63 0.90
CA LEU A 33 10.40 -7.30 1.66
C LEU A 33 10.56 -8.32 2.78
N ALA A 34 11.66 -9.07 2.81
CA ALA A 34 11.91 -9.94 3.95
C ALA A 34 12.10 -9.10 5.24
N PRO A 35 11.46 -9.45 6.37
CA PRO A 35 10.48 -10.53 6.59
C PRO A 35 9.01 -10.05 6.69
N VAL A 36 8.67 -8.93 6.05
CA VAL A 36 7.29 -8.44 5.87
C VAL A 36 6.52 -9.36 4.90
N HIS A 37 5.62 -10.15 5.44
CA HIS A 37 4.74 -11.02 4.65
C HIS A 37 3.34 -10.44 4.44
N HIS A 38 2.92 -9.50 5.30
CA HIS A 38 1.60 -8.89 5.29
C HIS A 38 1.71 -7.36 5.37
N TRP A 39 0.83 -6.67 4.63
CA TRP A 39 0.71 -5.22 4.67
C TRP A 39 -0.65 -4.84 5.24
N LYS A 40 -0.66 -3.89 6.18
CA LYS A 40 -1.85 -3.28 6.75
C LYS A 40 -2.06 -1.90 6.14
N THR A 41 -3.24 -1.64 5.60
CA THR A 41 -3.61 -0.29 5.13
C THR A 41 -3.89 0.62 6.33
N LEU A 42 -3.19 1.75 6.39
CA LEU A 42 -3.41 2.83 7.36
C LEU A 42 -4.34 3.91 6.80
N LEU A 43 -4.20 4.21 5.52
CA LEU A 43 -4.97 5.22 4.80
C LEU A 43 -5.24 4.75 3.37
N ASN A 44 -6.45 4.95 2.88
CA ASN A 44 -6.78 4.86 1.46
C ASN A 44 -7.70 6.02 1.10
N THR A 45 -7.24 6.94 0.25
CA THR A 45 -7.99 8.16 -0.08
C THR A 45 -9.12 7.92 -1.08
N ALA A 46 -9.18 6.74 -1.71
CA ALA A 46 -10.28 6.37 -2.61
C ALA A 46 -11.57 5.97 -1.88
N GLN A 47 -11.50 5.68 -0.57
CA GLN A 47 -12.64 5.26 0.22
C GLN A 47 -12.98 6.34 1.26
N PRO A 48 -14.26 6.78 1.36
CA PRO A 48 -14.67 7.66 2.43
C PRO A 48 -14.62 6.90 3.77
N GLY A 49 -13.62 7.22 4.60
CA GLY A 49 -13.41 6.56 5.89
C GLY A 49 -11.93 6.50 6.25
N PHE A 50 -11.42 7.58 6.85
CA PHE A 50 -10.11 7.55 7.50
C PHE A 50 -10.10 6.46 8.58
N GLY A 51 -9.12 5.53 8.54
CA GLY A 51 -8.84 4.62 9.65
C GLY A 51 -9.69 3.34 9.72
N THR A 52 -10.55 3.04 8.74
CA THR A 52 -11.10 1.67 8.63
C THR A 52 -10.00 0.76 8.09
N SER A 53 -9.34 0.04 9.00
CA SER A 53 -8.36 -1.01 8.71
C SER A 53 -8.95 -1.99 7.70
N THR A 54 -8.69 -1.79 6.41
CA THR A 54 -9.01 -2.78 5.38
C THR A 54 -8.00 -3.91 5.53
N ASN A 55 -8.51 -5.14 5.58
CA ASN A 55 -7.79 -6.35 5.96
C ASN A 55 -6.44 -6.51 5.25
N LEU A 56 -5.53 -7.16 5.98
CA LEU A 56 -4.16 -7.48 5.58
C LEU A 56 -4.14 -8.22 4.23
N ALA A 57 -3.80 -7.52 3.15
CA ALA A 57 -3.46 -8.21 1.92
C ALA A 57 -2.10 -8.90 2.13
N PRO A 58 -1.97 -10.19 1.76
CA PRO A 58 -0.66 -10.81 1.63
C PRO A 58 0.22 -9.93 0.72
N SER A 59 1.50 -9.79 1.04
CA SER A 59 2.48 -9.04 0.23
C SER A 59 2.63 -9.54 -1.22
N THR A 60 1.92 -10.60 -1.58
CA THR A 60 1.90 -11.18 -2.92
C THR A 60 0.68 -10.80 -3.75
N GLU A 61 -0.38 -10.26 -3.17
CA GLU A 61 -1.59 -9.99 -3.93
C GLU A 61 -1.51 -8.61 -4.61
N PRO A 62 -1.81 -8.53 -5.93
CA PRO A 62 -1.96 -7.25 -6.59
C PRO A 62 -3.12 -6.45 -5.98
N MET A 63 -2.91 -5.17 -5.74
CA MET A 63 -3.92 -4.27 -5.21
C MET A 63 -4.32 -3.23 -6.25
N SER A 64 -5.61 -2.98 -6.37
CA SER A 64 -6.13 -1.88 -7.19
C SER A 64 -6.06 -0.56 -6.42
N LEU A 65 -5.55 0.47 -7.08
CA LEU A 65 -5.47 1.84 -6.59
C LEU A 65 -6.19 2.75 -7.60
N PRO A 66 -7.34 3.32 -7.23
CA PRO A 66 -8.12 4.18 -8.12
C PRO A 66 -7.36 5.42 -8.60
N GLY A 67 -7.78 5.97 -9.73
CA GLY A 67 -7.19 7.19 -10.28
C GLY A 67 -7.18 8.35 -9.28
N GLY A 68 -6.07 9.09 -9.21
CA GLY A 68 -5.88 10.23 -8.29
C GLY A 68 -5.80 9.88 -6.80
N SER A 69 -5.84 8.60 -6.44
CA SER A 69 -5.88 8.16 -5.05
C SER A 69 -4.52 7.69 -4.51
N MET A 70 -4.40 7.71 -3.19
CA MET A 70 -3.21 7.31 -2.45
C MET A 70 -3.58 6.26 -1.39
N THR A 71 -2.69 5.30 -1.19
CA THR A 71 -2.72 4.38 -0.06
C THR A 71 -1.43 4.47 0.75
N VAL A 72 -1.56 4.41 2.07
CA VAL A 72 -0.45 4.30 3.02
C VAL A 72 -0.59 2.98 3.73
N MET A 73 0.47 2.19 3.74
CA MET A 73 0.48 0.84 4.29
C MET A 73 1.68 0.63 5.19
N ILE A 74 1.50 -0.19 6.21
CA ILE A 74 2.55 -0.60 7.12
C ILE A 74 2.68 -2.12 7.10
N GLY A 75 3.91 -2.60 6.97
CA GLY A 75 4.26 -4.00 7.10
C GLY A 75 5.21 -4.18 8.28
N ARG A 76 5.09 -5.28 9.01
CA ARG A 76 6.05 -5.65 10.05
C ARG A 76 6.64 -7.02 9.76
N ALA A 77 7.93 -7.11 10.03
CA ALA A 77 8.64 -8.33 10.35
C ALA A 77 8.02 -8.92 11.63
N ASN A 78 7.50 -10.13 11.56
CA ASN A 78 7.28 -10.92 12.76
C ASN A 78 8.57 -11.68 13.11
#